data_AF-A0A347ANY3-F1
#
_entry.id   AF-A0A347ANY3-F1
#
_cell.length_a   1.000
_cell.length_b   1.000
_cell.length_c   1.000
_cell.angle_alpha   90.00
_cell.angle_beta   90.00
_cell.angle_gamma   90.00
#
_symmetry.space_group_name_H-M   'P 1'
#
loop_
_entity.id
_entity.type
_entity.pdbx_description
1 polymer ?
#
loop_
_entity_poly.entity_id
_entity_poly.type
_entity_poly.pdbx_seq_one_letter_code
_entity_poly.pdbx_strand_id
1 'polypeptide(L)' 'MNGDLQAEECQKELDKLKGRKVLDSWFKTYGNNCWRLYIATDRGKMVMTFCPDWSCPVVEHHEAHHDEENPGG' A
#
# COMPACT_ATOMS: atom_id res chain seq x y z
N MET A 1 22.03 6.59 2.17
CA MET A 1 20.78 6.61 1.37
C MET A 1 19.68 7.03 2.32
N ASN A 2 18.96 8.12 2.03
CA ASN A 2 17.96 8.70 2.94
C ASN A 2 16.61 7.98 2.74
N GLY A 3 16.52 6.71 3.18
CA GLY A 3 15.31 5.90 3.04
C GLY A 3 14.08 6.53 3.70
N ASP A 4 14.28 7.30 4.78
CA ASP A 4 13.19 7.93 5.53
C ASP A 4 12.45 9.00 4.73
N LEU A 5 13.18 9.83 3.97
CA LEU A 5 12.56 10.86 3.10
C LEU A 5 11.76 10.21 1.96
N GLN A 6 12.25 9.10 1.41
CA GLN A 6 11.56 8.36 0.35
C GLN A 6 10.29 7.67 0.88
N ALA A 7 10.33 7.16 2.12
CA ALA A 7 9.17 6.57 2.78
C ALA A 7 8.07 7.61 3.03
N GLU A 8 8.43 8.80 3.51
CA GLU A 8 7.48 9.91 3.71
C GLU A 8 6.81 10.36 2.40
N GLU A 9 7.58 10.46 1.31
CA GLU A 9 7.04 10.81 0.00
C GLU A 9 6.07 9.73 -0.51
N CYS A 10 6.41 8.45 -0.35
CA CYS A 10 5.51 7.34 -0.70
C CYS A 10 4.22 7.38 0.13
N GLN A 11 4.32 7.65 1.43
CA GLN A 11 3.16 7.75 2.30
C GLN A 11 2.24 8.91 1.89
N LYS A 12 2.81 10.09 1.53
CA LYS A 12 2.04 11.24 1.04
C LYS A 12 1.29 10.94 -0.25
N GLU A 13 1.89 10.18 -1.15
CA GLU A 13 1.19 9.75 -2.37
C GLU A 13 0.09 8.76 -2.06
N LEU A 14 0.33 7.73 -1.25
CA LEU A 14 -0.68 6.75 -0.84
C LEU A 14 -1.85 7.40 -0.10
N ASP A 15 -1.59 8.41 0.73
CA ASP A 15 -2.60 9.16 1.45
C ASP A 15 -3.63 9.81 0.53
N LYS A 16 -3.26 10.11 -0.73
CA LYS A 16 -4.22 10.62 -1.72
C LYS A 16 -5.31 9.61 -2.05
N LEU A 17 -5.10 8.31 -1.81
CA LEU A 17 -6.11 7.27 -1.99
C LEU A 17 -7.17 7.26 -0.87
N LYS A 18 -6.90 7.87 0.29
CA LYS A 18 -7.85 7.91 1.41
C LYS A 18 -9.17 8.54 0.97
N GLY A 19 -10.28 7.88 1.29
CA GLY A 19 -11.62 8.32 0.90
C GLY A 19 -11.96 8.13 -0.58
N ARG A 20 -11.08 7.53 -1.38
CA ARG A 20 -11.39 7.13 -2.77
C ARG A 20 -11.86 5.69 -2.82
N LYS A 21 -12.76 5.39 -3.76
CA LYS A 21 -13.19 4.02 -4.00
C LYS A 21 -12.24 3.37 -5.00
N VAL A 22 -11.49 2.36 -4.55
CA VAL A 22 -10.69 1.51 -5.46
C VAL A 22 -11.64 0.69 -6.31
N LEU A 23 -11.49 0.78 -7.63
CA LEU A 23 -12.28 0.06 -8.62
C LEU A 23 -11.55 -1.16 -9.16
N ASP A 24 -10.23 -1.07 -9.33
CA ASP A 24 -9.40 -2.15 -9.85
C ASP A 24 -7.93 -1.95 -9.45
N SER A 25 -7.17 -3.04 -9.36
CA SER A 25 -5.72 -3.00 -9.17
C SER A 25 -5.01 -4.15 -9.87
N TRP A 26 -3.89 -3.86 -10.52
CA TRP A 26 -3.11 -4.87 -11.25
C TRP A 26 -1.63 -4.53 -11.35
N PHE A 27 -0.82 -5.55 -11.58
CA PHE A 27 0.61 -5.40 -11.83
C PHE A 27 0.94 -5.52 -13.32
N LYS A 28 1.95 -4.78 -13.78
CA LYS A 28 2.64 -5.07 -15.04
C LYS A 28 4.15 -5.01 -14.86
N THR A 29 4.87 -5.87 -15.58
CA THR A 29 6.31 -5.75 -15.69
C THR A 29 6.68 -4.40 -16.32
N TYR A 30 7.74 -3.80 -15.80
CA TYR A 30 8.33 -2.56 -16.30
C TYR A 30 9.84 -2.75 -16.26
N GLY A 31 10.57 -2.33 -17.32
CA GLY A 31 11.95 -2.74 -17.59
C GLY A 31 12.92 -2.71 -16.39
N ASN A 32 14.06 -3.41 -16.51
CA ASN A 32 15.05 -3.60 -15.44
C ASN A 32 14.49 -4.31 -14.19
N ASN A 33 13.75 -5.41 -14.37
CA ASN A 33 13.17 -6.22 -13.29
C ASN A 33 12.20 -5.50 -12.35
N CYS A 34 11.68 -4.34 -12.76
CA CYS A 34 10.69 -3.61 -11.99
C CYS A 34 9.26 -4.07 -12.31
N TRP A 35 8.32 -3.74 -11.44
CA TRP A 35 6.89 -3.89 -11.67
C TRP A 35 6.15 -2.60 -11.33
N ARG A 36 5.09 -2.34 -12.07
CA ARG A 36 4.17 -1.23 -11.82
C ARG A 36 2.90 -1.77 -11.21
N LEU A 37 2.55 -1.27 -10.03
CA LEU A 37 1.21 -1.38 -9.47
C LEU A 37 0.36 -0.25 -10.04
N TYR A 38 -0.77 -0.61 -10.60
CA TYR A 38 -1.80 0.31 -11.04
C TYR A 38 -2.98 0.19 -10.08
N ILE A 39 -3.48 1.33 -9.59
CA ILE A 39 -4.69 1.41 -8.76
C ILE A 39 -5.64 2.36 -9.47
N ALA A 40 -6.74 1.84 -10.02
CA ALA A 40 -7.81 2.64 -10.57
C ALA A 40 -8.81 2.98 -9.46
N THR A 41 -9.19 4.24 -9.35
CA THR A 41 -10.23 4.71 -8.44
C THR A 41 -11.33 5.43 -9.20
N ASP A 42 -12.43 5.70 -8.51
CA ASP A 42 -13.54 6.53 -8.97
C ASP A 42 -13.14 7.96 -9.39
N ARG A 43 -11.94 8.42 -9.03
CA ARG A 43 -11.44 9.79 -9.27
C ARG A 43 -10.16 9.84 -10.11
N GLY A 44 -9.68 8.71 -10.62
CA GLY A 44 -8.47 8.66 -11.43
C GLY A 44 -7.64 7.42 -11.18
N LYS A 45 -6.35 7.50 -11.49
CA LYS A 45 -5.45 6.34 -11.46
C LYS A 45 -4.13 6.68 -10.80
N MET A 46 -3.70 5.84 -9.87
CA MET A 46 -2.37 5.89 -9.28
C MET A 46 -1.49 4.80 -9.89
N VAL A 47 -0.22 5.13 -10.12
CA VAL A 47 0.78 4.19 -10.64
C VAL A 47 2.03 4.29 -9.78
N MET A 48 2.42 3.17 -9.17
CA MET A 48 3.64 3.07 -8.38
C MET A 48 4.60 2.10 -9.06
N THR A 49 5.88 2.44 -9.15
CA THR A 49 6.91 1.57 -9.70
C THR A 49 7.75 1.00 -8.56
N PHE A 50 7.90 -0.31 -8.54
CA PHE A 50 8.70 -1.05 -7.57
C PHE A 50 9.81 -1.77 -8.34
N CYS A 51 11.03 -1.69 -7.84
CA CYS A 51 12.18 -2.40 -8.40
C CYS A 51 12.72 -3.36 -7.32
N PRO A 52 13.44 -4.45 -7.68
CA PRO A 52 13.90 -5.48 -6.75
C PRO A 52 14.77 -4.94 -5.61
N ASP A 53 15.39 -3.80 -5.83
CA ASP A 53 16.20 -3.03 -4.88
C ASP A 53 15.35 -2.46 -3.72
N TRP A 54 14.02 -2.47 -3.87
CA TRP A 54 13.04 -2.11 -2.86
C TRP A 54 12.51 -3.40 -2.21
N SER A 55 12.94 -3.70 -0.98
CA SER A 55 12.33 -4.78 -0.19
C SER A 55 10.84 -4.45 0.01
N CYS A 56 9.97 -5.25 -0.61
CA CYS A 56 8.53 -5.12 -0.49
C CYS A 56 8.15 -4.99 1.00
N PRO A 57 7.33 -4.01 1.42
CA PRO A 57 6.98 -3.86 2.83
C PRO A 57 6.35 -5.15 3.32
N VAL A 58 6.96 -5.73 4.36
CA VAL A 58 6.44 -6.93 5.03
C VAL A 58 5.08 -6.56 5.60
N VAL A 59 4.04 -7.25 5.14
CA VAL A 59 2.69 -7.05 5.67
C VAL A 59 2.61 -7.77 7.01
N GLU A 60 2.67 -7.02 8.11
CA GLU A 60 2.30 -7.54 9.43
C GLU A 60 0.78 -7.55 9.56
N HIS A 61 0.20 -8.75 9.68
CA HIS A 61 -1.19 -8.91 10.07
C HIS A 61 -1.27 -8.86 11.60
N HIS A 62 -1.65 -7.72 12.15
CA HIS A 62 -2.08 -7.63 13.55
C HIS A 62 -3.51 -8.17 13.60
N GLU A 63 -3.68 -9.43 14.00
CA GLU A 63 -5.00 -9.96 14.34
C GLU A 63 -5.56 -9.11 15.49
N ALA A 64 -6.70 -8.46 15.27
CA ALA A 64 -7.44 -7.82 16.35
C ALA A 64 -7.99 -8.93 17.24
N HIS A 65 -7.29 -9.26 18.33
CA HIS A 65 -7.89 -10.00 19.43
C HIS A 65 -8.99 -9.11 20.03
N HIS A 66 -10.22 -9.31 19.54
CA HIS A 66 -11.41 -8.89 20.24
C HIS A 66 -11.54 -9.80 21.46
N ASP A 67 -11.06 -9.31 22.61
CA ASP A 67 -11.49 -9.85 23.90
C ASP A 67 -12.96 -9.45 24.11
N GLU A 68 -13.88 -10.22 23.52
CA GLU A 68 -15.25 -10.33 24.02
C GLU A 68 -15.29 -11.45 25.05
N GLU A 69 -15.14 -11.10 26.32
CA GLU A 69 -15.98 -11.72 27.36
C GLU A 69 -16.12 -10.78 28.57
N ASN A 70 -17.27 -10.13 28.64
CA ASN A 70 -17.85 -9.70 29.90
C ASN A 70 -19.34 -10.05 29.78
N PRO A 71 -19.91 -10.88 30.67
CA PRO A 71 -20.58 -10.26 31.83
C PRO A 71 -20.64 -11.13 33.10
N GLY A 72 -20.40 -10.50 34.26
CA GLY A 72 -21.16 -10.70 35.51
C GLY A 72 -21.07 -12.03 36.27
N GLY A 73 -20.53 -11.95 37.50
CA GLY A 73 -20.63 -12.97 38.55
C GLY A 73 -19.88 -12.56 39.80
#